data_AF-A0A1H1XH81-F1
#
_entry.id   AF-A0A1H1XH81-F1
#
_cell.length_a   1.000
_cell.length_b   1.000
_cell.length_c   1.000
_cell.angle_alpha   90.00
_cell.angle_beta   90.00
_cell.angle_gamma   90.00
#
_symmetry.space_group_name_H-M   'P 1'
#
loop_
_entity.id
_entity.type
_entity.pdbx_description
1 polymer ?
#
loop_
_entity_poly.entity_id
_entity_poly.type
_entity_poly.pdbx_seq_one_letter_code
_entity_poly.pdbx_strand_id
1 'polypeptide(L)'
;MRSKIHPYYYLGGFIGLLLGYLTSKVYQIWVIVYLERDSRVDVLPLFWKVIYRNPALFTFIVVLIFIIICIAFVKMLLTLSNKN
;
A
#
# COMPACT_ATOMS: atom_id res chain seq x y z
N MET A 1 13.10 6.88 -29.62
CA MET A 1 11.65 7.06 -29.39
C MET A 1 11.43 7.38 -27.91
N ARG A 2 11.15 8.64 -27.56
CA ARG A 2 10.86 9.06 -26.19
C ARG A 2 9.44 8.59 -25.87
N SER A 3 9.30 7.49 -25.13
CA SER A 3 8.01 7.06 -24.58
C SER A 3 7.45 8.24 -23.78
N LYS A 4 6.39 8.88 -24.29
CA LYS A 4 5.67 9.90 -23.53
C LYS A 4 5.05 9.17 -22.35
N ILE A 5 5.66 9.31 -21.17
CA ILE A 5 5.08 8.81 -19.93
C ILE A 5 3.72 9.49 -19.80
N HIS A 6 2.63 8.74 -19.99
CA HIS A 6 1.29 9.30 -19.90
C HIS A 6 1.09 9.91 -18.50
N PRO A 7 0.55 11.13 -18.40
CA PRO A 7 0.33 11.81 -17.12
C PRO A 7 -0.51 10.97 -16.14
N TYR A 8 -1.35 10.08 -16.66
CA TYR A 8 -2.15 9.13 -15.90
C TYR A 8 -1.33 8.15 -15.04
N TYR A 9 -0.09 7.82 -15.41
CA TYR A 9 0.77 6.98 -14.56
C TYR A 9 1.18 7.68 -13.27
N TYR A 10 1.44 8.99 -13.33
CA TYR A 10 1.72 9.80 -12.14
C TYR A 10 0.48 9.92 -11.25
N LEU A 11 -0.70 10.05 -11.85
CA LEU A 11 -1.97 10.07 -11.13
C LEU A 11 -2.25 8.72 -10.43
N GLY A 12 -2.00 7.59 -11.11
CA GLY A 12 -2.09 6.26 -10.52
C GLY A 12 -1.13 6.05 -9.36
N GLY A 13 0.12 6.49 -9.51
CA GLY A 13 1.10 6.46 -8.43
C GLY A 13 0.68 7.33 -7.23
N PHE A 14 0.15 8.52 -7.47
CA PHE A 14 -0.34 9.41 -6.41
C PHE A 14 -1.54 8.82 -5.64
N ILE A 15 -2.49 8.22 -6.35
CA ILE A 15 -3.62 7.51 -5.74
C ILE A 15 -3.13 6.31 -4.92
N GLY A 16 -2.19 5.53 -5.46
CA GLY A 16 -1.57 4.41 -4.74
C GLY A 16 -0.84 4.86 -3.47
N LEU A 17 -0.18 6.02 -3.51
CA LEU A 17 0.47 6.60 -2.33
C LEU A 17 -0.55 6.94 -1.24
N LEU A 18 -1.63 7.64 -1.60
CA LEU A 18 -2.69 8.02 -0.66
C LEU A 18 -3.38 6.79 -0.06
N LEU A 19 -3.80 5.84 -0.89
CA LEU A 19 -4.45 4.62 -0.44
C LEU A 19 -3.54 3.77 0.45
N GLY A 20 -2.30 3.54 0.00
CA GLY A 20 -1.32 2.76 0.76
C GLY A 20 -1.00 3.37 2.12
N TYR A 21 -0.89 4.70 2.20
CA TYR A 21 -0.67 5.41 3.46
C TYR A 21 -1.86 5.24 4.41
N LEU A 22 -3.08 5.42 3.90
CA LEU A 22 -4.31 5.36 4.70
C LEU A 22 -4.55 3.93 5.22
N THR A 23 -4.40 2.93 4.35
CA THR A 23 -4.49 1.51 4.73
C THR A 23 -3.42 1.14 5.75
N SER A 24 -2.18 1.60 5.58
CA SER A 24 -1.12 1.33 6.55
C SER A 24 -1.44 1.89 7.93
N LYS A 25 -1.99 3.12 8.00
CA LYS A 25 -2.38 3.75 9.26
C LYS A 25 -3.53 3.01 9.95
N VAL A 26 -4.56 2.65 9.22
CA VAL A 26 -5.67 1.84 9.76
C VAL A 26 -5.15 0.52 10.34
N TYR A 27 -4.26 -0.15 9.62
CA TYR A 27 -3.70 -1.43 10.08
C TYR A 27 -2.77 -1.25 11.30
N GLN A 28 -1.96 -0.19 11.34
CA GLN A 28 -1.15 0.14 12.52
C GLN A 28 -2.00 0.38 13.77
N ILE A 29 -3.06 1.19 13.64
CA ILE A 29 -3.99 1.45 14.76
C ILE A 29 -4.64 0.15 15.23
N TRP A 30 -5.09 -0.68 14.28
CA TRP A 30 -5.71 -1.96 14.59
C TRP A 30 -4.77 -2.88 15.38
N VAL A 31 -3.49 -2.97 14.95
CA VAL A 31 -2.46 -3.77 15.64
C VAL A 31 -2.18 -3.23 17.05
N ILE A 32 -2.08 -1.91 17.23
CA ILE A 32 -1.83 -1.30 18.56
C ILE A 32 -3.00 -1.60 19.50
N VAL A 33 -4.24 -1.35 19.06
CA VAL A 33 -5.45 -1.59 19.86
C VAL A 33 -5.60 -3.06 20.23
N TYR A 34 -5.24 -3.98 19.33
CA TYR A 34 -5.27 -5.41 19.61
C TYR A 34 -4.18 -5.87 20.59
N LEU A 35 -2.96 -5.34 20.49
CA LEU A 35 -1.86 -5.65 21.41
C LEU A 35 -2.13 -5.14 22.83
N GLU A 36 -2.79 -3.98 22.96
CA GLU A 36 -3.15 -3.41 24.26
C GLU A 36 -4.31 -4.12 24.94
N ARG A 37 -5.20 -4.81 24.20
CA ARG A 37 -6.46 -5.33 24.77
C ARG A 37 -6.40 -6.68 25.47
N ASP A 38 -5.55 -7.63 25.07
CA ASP A 38 -5.17 -8.77 25.92
C ASP A 38 -4.15 -9.69 25.23
N SER A 39 -3.12 -10.05 25.99
CA SER A 39 -1.83 -10.58 25.53
C SER A 39 -1.76 -12.11 25.41
N ARG A 40 -2.75 -12.73 24.75
CA ARG A 40 -2.75 -14.20 24.49
C ARG A 40 -2.95 -14.57 23.02
N VAL A 41 -2.40 -13.77 22.12
CA VAL A 41 -2.30 -14.17 20.72
C VAL A 41 -1.05 -15.02 20.57
N ASP A 42 -1.17 -16.33 20.86
CA ASP A 42 -0.11 -17.34 20.66
C ASP A 42 0.40 -17.41 19.21
N VAL A 43 -0.35 -16.82 18.29
CA VAL A 43 0.03 -16.62 16.90
C VAL A 43 0.26 -15.14 16.69
N LEU A 44 1.35 -14.57 17.22
CA LEU A 44 1.80 -13.26 16.74
C LEU A 44 2.20 -13.45 15.27
N PRO A 45 1.40 -13.01 14.28
CA PRO A 45 1.86 -13.09 12.91
C PRO A 45 3.12 -12.24 12.82
N LEU A 46 4.17 -12.77 12.20
CA LEU A 46 5.51 -12.18 12.14
C LEU A 46 5.48 -10.69 11.74
N PHE A 47 4.49 -10.32 10.93
CA PHE A 47 4.19 -8.97 10.49
C PHE A 47 3.81 -7.98 11.59
N TRP A 48 3.09 -8.38 12.65
CA TRP A 48 2.67 -7.49 13.73
C TRP A 48 3.84 -7.01 14.58
N LYS A 49 4.84 -7.88 14.80
CA LYS A 49 6.08 -7.50 15.49
C LYS A 49 6.89 -6.47 14.69
N VAL A 50 6.90 -6.59 13.36
CA VAL A 50 7.54 -5.63 12.46
C VAL A 50 6.79 -4.30 12.46
N ILE A 51 5.45 -4.34 12.43
CA ILE A 51 4.58 -3.15 12.50
C ILE A 51 4.82 -2.35 13.77
N TYR A 52 4.90 -3.04 14.92
CA TYR A 52 5.12 -2.40 16.22
C TYR A 52 6.56 -1.87 16.38
N ARG A 53 7.56 -2.66 15.97
CA ARG A 53 8.98 -2.30 16.16
C ARG A 53 9.47 -1.24 15.18
N ASN A 54 8.96 -1.24 13.95
CA ASN A 54 9.35 -0.30 12.90
C ASN A 54 8.14 0.13 12.06
N PRO A 55 7.25 0.99 12.62
CA PRO A 55 6.03 1.41 11.93
C PRO A 55 6.34 2.14 10.61
N ALA A 56 7.43 2.90 10.55
CA ALA A 56 7.84 3.61 9.32
C ALA A 56 8.18 2.64 8.18
N LEU A 57 8.91 1.56 8.45
CA LEU A 57 9.26 0.56 7.43
C LEU A 57 8.01 -0.17 6.92
N PHE A 58 7.07 -0.51 7.81
CA PHE A 58 5.81 -1.09 7.39
C PHE A 58 5.02 -0.15 6.49
N THR A 59 4.88 1.13 6.86
CA THR A 59 4.21 2.13 6.01
C THR A 59 4.86 2.23 4.65
N PHE A 60 6.19 2.28 4.60
CA PHE A 60 6.92 2.37 3.34
C PHE A 60 6.62 1.17 2.41
N ILE A 61 6.67 -0.05 2.95
CA ILE A 61 6.42 -1.27 2.16
C ILE A 61 4.98 -1.31 1.64
N VAL A 62 4.00 -1.00 2.50
CA VAL A 62 2.58 -0.99 2.10
C VAL A 62 2.33 0.07 1.02
N VAL A 63 2.86 1.28 1.20
CA VAL A 63 2.77 2.35 0.20
C VAL A 63 3.40 1.93 -1.12
N LEU A 64 4.59 1.33 -1.09
CA LEU A 64 5.27 0.85 -2.30
C LEU A 64 4.42 -0.18 -3.07
N ILE A 65 3.83 -1.14 -2.35
CA ILE A 65 2.96 -2.17 -2.94
C ILE A 65 1.74 -1.51 -3.61
N PHE A 66 1.07 -0.59 -2.93
CA PHE A 66 -0.10 0.09 -3.48
C PHE A 66 0.24 0.98 -4.69
N ILE A 67 1.39 1.66 -4.68
CA ILE A 67 1.88 2.43 -5.84
C ILE A 67 2.04 1.50 -7.05
N ILE A 68 2.68 0.33 -6.88
CA ILE A 68 2.88 -0.63 -7.96
C ILE A 68 1.55 -1.14 -8.50
N ILE A 69 0.63 -1.53 -7.60
CA ILE A 69 -0.71 -2.02 -7.97
C ILE A 69 -1.49 -0.96 -8.75
N CYS A 70 -1.53 0.29 -8.27
CA CYS A 70 -2.27 1.35 -8.93
C CYS A 70 -1.66 1.74 -10.29
N ILE A 71 -0.33 1.77 -10.41
CA ILE A 71 0.32 2.00 -11.71
C ILE A 71 0.01 0.86 -12.69
N ALA A 72 0.06 -0.40 -12.24
CA ALA A 72 -0.29 -1.55 -13.06
C ALA A 72 -1.77 -1.51 -13.50
N PHE A 73 -2.66 -1.11 -12.59
CA PHE A 73 -4.09 -0.93 -12.88
C PHE A 73 -4.32 0.16 -13.93
N VAL A 74 -3.70 1.33 -13.79
CA VAL A 74 -3.78 2.41 -14.80
C VAL A 74 -3.23 1.94 -16.14
N LYS A 75 -2.11 1.19 -16.16
CA LYS A 75 -1.54 0.62 -17.38
C LYS A 75 -2.54 -0.31 -18.09
N MET A 76 -3.17 -1.21 -17.32
CA MET A 76 -4.17 -2.14 -17.85
C MET A 76 -5.38 -1.39 -18.41
N LEU A 77 -5.87 -0.38 -17.69
CA LEU A 77 -7.03 0.42 -18.06
C LEU A 77 -6.79 1.21 -19.36
N LEU A 78 -5.61 1.85 -19.49
CA LEU A 78 -5.22 2.53 -20.73
C LEU A 78 -5.06 1.55 -21.91
N THR A 79 -4.51 0.36 -21.66
CA THR A 79 -4.34 -0.67 -22.70
C THR A 79 -5.70 -1.16 -23.21
N LEU A 80 -6.67 -1.34 -22.30
CA LEU A 80 -8.05 -1.69 -22.64
C LEU A 80 -8.74 -0.56 -23.42
N SER A 81 -8.61 0.69 -22.95
CA SER A 81 -9.21 1.86 -23.60
C SER A 81 -8.69 2.09 -25.01
N ASN A 82 -7.45 1.73 -25.33
CA ASN A 82 -6.86 1.92 -26.65
C ASN A 82 -7.19 0.77 -27.63
N LYS A 83 -7.83 -0.30 -27.14
CA LYS A 83 -8.23 -1.48 -27.91
C LYS A 83 -9.70 -1.42 -28.36
N ASN A 84 -10.52 -0.61 -27.69
CA ASN A 84 -11.90 -0.27 -28.09
C ASN A 84 -11.92 1.01 -28.92
#